data_AF-A0A537J2V8-F1
#
_entry.id   AF-A0A537J2V8-F1
#
_cell.length_a   1.000
_cell.length_b   1.000
_cell.length_c   1.000
_cell.angle_alpha   90.00
_cell.angle_beta   90.00
_cell.angle_gamma   90.00
#
_symmetry.space_group_name_H-M   'P 1'
#
loop_
_entity.id
_entity.type
_entity.pdbx_description
1 polymer ?
#
loop_
_entity_poly.entity_id
_entity_poly.type
_entity_poly.pdbx_seq_one_letter_code
_entity_poly.pdbx_strand_id
1 'polypeptide(L)'
;MGAEVLVLSKTELEAGMPSLDGALFVGSRFSTIEPANALSATGGPLYMASADPDNSQVYHVFSILGTPPGAVSISVTNVPLDLVNVGSLNTPPGAAQGGTSTLIETNDNRVLDVVYRDGHIWVTANDGCLDASSNFLSCVRLTQIDTAQMVRTQDLDLGEAGGNFYYGAIQVVPDPNIAGTDDLIAVFTESNPSDFPSVMASGRVEAVDPPNTLRAPVLIQPGLAPYAGNRWGDYSGAGADPSSALSGTAWVAGEYTTQDGEWGTAIVNVAFTCSPCF
;
A
#
# COMPACT_ATOMS: atom_id res chain seq x y z
N MET A 1 -1.10 22.90 -5.39
CA MET A 1 -0.62 21.69 -4.69
C MET A 1 0.86 21.53 -4.96
N GLY A 2 1.59 20.94 -4.02
CA GLY A 2 2.99 20.61 -4.15
C GLY A 2 3.40 19.68 -3.01
N ALA A 3 4.42 18.87 -3.25
CA ALA A 3 5.00 17.96 -2.29
C ALA A 3 6.43 18.40 -1.96
N GLU A 4 6.81 18.19 -0.71
CA GLU A 4 8.15 18.48 -0.20
C GLU A 4 8.79 17.18 0.29
N VAL A 5 10.06 17.00 -0.03
CA VAL A 5 10.85 15.85 0.39
C VAL A 5 12.03 16.38 1.20
N LEU A 6 12.06 16.02 2.48
CA LEU A 6 13.16 16.33 3.39
C LEU A 6 13.98 15.07 3.64
N VAL A 7 15.23 15.07 3.19
CA VAL A 7 16.19 14.00 3.47
C VAL A 7 17.02 14.41 4.67
N LEU A 8 17.07 13.59 5.72
CA LEU A 8 17.80 13.86 6.96
C LEU A 8 18.97 12.88 7.14
N SER A 9 20.03 13.34 7.82
CA SER A 9 21.13 12.47 8.23
C SER A 9 20.68 11.47 9.30
N LYS A 10 20.60 10.19 8.92
CA LYS A 10 20.27 9.09 9.84
C LYS A 10 21.28 8.97 10.98
N THR A 11 22.57 9.11 10.69
CA THR A 11 23.65 8.99 11.69
C THR A 11 23.53 10.05 12.78
N GLU A 12 23.19 11.29 12.41
CA GLU A 12 23.01 12.38 13.37
C GLU A 12 21.73 12.21 14.19
N LEU A 13 20.66 11.71 13.55
CA LEU A 13 19.40 11.40 14.22
C LEU A 13 19.61 10.33 15.28
N GLU A 14 20.30 9.23 14.93
CA GLU A 14 20.62 8.13 15.86
C GLU A 14 21.59 8.56 16.96
N ALA A 15 22.51 9.51 16.68
CA ALA A 15 23.41 10.09 17.67
C ALA A 15 22.71 11.08 18.62
N GLY A 16 21.42 11.40 18.40
CA GLY A 16 20.67 12.34 19.22
C GLY A 16 21.18 13.77 19.11
N MET A 17 21.67 14.16 17.94
CA MET A 17 22.22 15.49 17.72
C MET A 17 21.13 16.58 17.87
N PRO A 18 21.44 17.73 18.49
CA PRO A 18 20.49 18.84 18.65
C PRO A 18 20.13 19.54 17.33
N SER A 19 20.87 19.28 16.26
CA SER A 19 20.61 19.75 14.90
C SER A 19 20.96 18.65 13.92
N LEU A 20 20.15 18.49 12.88
CA LEU A 20 20.33 17.48 11.83
C LEU A 20 20.61 18.17 10.51
N ASP A 21 21.62 17.69 9.80
CA ASP A 21 21.84 18.04 8.41
C ASP A 21 20.70 17.46 7.56
N GLY A 22 20.21 18.30 6.65
CA GLY A 22 19.09 17.96 5.79
C GLY A 22 19.19 18.58 4.41
N ALA A 23 18.58 17.91 3.44
CA ALA A 23 18.39 18.40 2.08
C ALA A 23 16.89 18.46 1.78
N LEU A 24 16.40 19.65 1.44
CA LEU A 24 14.99 19.88 1.09
C LEU A 24 14.83 19.96 -0.42
N PHE A 25 13.88 19.20 -0.95
CA PHE A 25 13.45 19.24 -2.33
C PHE A 25 11.98 19.61 -2.36
N VAL A 26 11.63 20.62 -3.17
CA VAL A 26 10.26 21.11 -3.31
C VAL A 26 9.82 20.90 -4.76
N GLY A 27 8.67 20.27 -4.94
CA GLY A 27 8.08 20.04 -6.27
C GLY A 27 6.60 20.39 -6.28
N SER A 28 6.13 21.03 -7.35
CA SER A 28 4.71 21.37 -7.54
C SER A 28 3.94 20.35 -8.38
N ARG A 29 4.63 19.35 -8.93
CA ARG A 29 4.04 18.38 -9.88
C ARG A 29 3.09 17.40 -9.20
N PHE A 30 3.41 16.96 -7.99
CA PHE A 30 2.68 15.91 -7.28
C PHE A 30 1.98 16.50 -6.06
N SER A 31 0.74 16.05 -5.81
CA SER A 31 -0.03 16.37 -4.61
C SER A 31 0.37 15.48 -3.43
N THR A 32 0.81 14.26 -3.69
CA THR A 32 1.32 13.30 -2.71
C THR A 32 2.55 12.55 -3.26
N ILE A 33 3.49 12.22 -2.38
CA ILE A 33 4.65 11.36 -2.67
C ILE A 33 4.81 10.46 -1.46
N GLU A 34 4.87 9.15 -1.67
CA GLU A 34 4.96 8.18 -0.59
C GLU A 34 6.38 7.59 -0.52
N PRO A 35 7.11 7.78 0.59
CA PRO A 35 8.44 7.19 0.76
C PRO A 35 8.37 5.68 0.98
N ALA A 36 9.27 4.94 0.34
CA ALA A 36 9.38 3.51 0.55
C ALA A 36 9.92 3.20 1.96
N ASN A 37 9.22 2.36 2.71
CA ASN A 37 9.79 1.75 3.91
C ASN A 37 10.88 0.75 3.49
N ALA A 38 12.16 1.06 3.78
CA ALA A 38 13.29 0.22 3.42
C ALA A 38 13.49 -0.91 4.45
N LEU A 39 12.96 -2.11 4.13
CA LEU A 39 12.97 -3.29 4.99
C LEU A 39 14.25 -4.12 4.87
N SER A 40 15.08 -3.84 3.87
CA SER A 40 16.44 -4.35 3.76
C SER A 40 17.37 -3.26 3.23
N ALA A 41 18.68 -3.50 3.30
CA ALA A 41 19.66 -2.55 2.82
C ALA A 41 19.50 -2.33 1.32
N THR A 42 19.25 -1.10 0.89
CA THR A 42 19.09 -0.77 -0.53
C THR A 42 20.39 -0.89 -1.33
N GLY A 43 21.54 -0.82 -0.65
CA GLY A 43 22.87 -0.81 -1.28
C GLY A 43 23.10 0.37 -2.23
N GLY A 44 22.23 1.38 -2.19
CA GLY A 44 22.14 2.44 -3.18
C GLY A 44 21.08 3.48 -2.80
N PRO A 45 20.18 3.89 -3.72
CA PRO A 45 19.19 4.92 -3.44
C PRO A 45 18.16 4.50 -2.38
N LEU A 46 17.54 5.49 -1.71
CA LEU A 46 16.21 5.34 -1.13
C LEU A 46 15.16 5.60 -2.21
N TYR A 47 13.97 5.01 -2.05
CA TYR A 47 12.92 5.10 -3.05
C TYR A 47 11.67 5.78 -2.52
N MET A 48 10.91 6.38 -3.43
CA MET A 48 9.55 6.89 -3.17
C MET A 48 8.72 6.67 -4.44
N ALA A 49 7.39 6.67 -4.33
CA ALA A 49 6.51 6.58 -5.48
C ALA A 49 5.40 7.64 -5.44
N SER A 50 4.90 7.99 -6.62
CA SER A 50 3.71 8.81 -6.80
C SER A 50 3.01 8.42 -8.11
N ALA A 51 1.77 8.84 -8.27
CA ALA A 51 0.98 8.68 -9.50
C ALA A 51 0.48 10.05 -9.97
N ASP A 52 0.16 10.16 -11.26
CA ASP A 52 -0.53 11.35 -11.75
C ASP A 52 -1.96 11.42 -11.15
N PRO A 53 -2.46 12.61 -10.80
CA PRO A 53 -3.80 12.77 -10.24
C PRO A 53 -4.90 12.36 -11.22
N ASP A 54 -5.98 11.79 -10.68
CA ASP A 54 -7.21 11.33 -11.32
C ASP A 54 -7.07 10.17 -12.31
N ASN A 55 -5.99 10.15 -13.10
CA ASN A 55 -5.65 9.07 -14.00
C ASN A 55 -4.13 8.99 -14.17
N SER A 56 -3.57 7.80 -14.05
CA SER A 56 -2.15 7.60 -14.31
C SER A 56 -1.85 6.30 -15.06
N GLN A 57 -0.95 6.40 -16.04
CA GLN A 57 -0.45 5.27 -16.83
C GLN A 57 0.92 4.77 -16.36
N VAL A 58 1.52 5.46 -15.38
CA VAL A 58 2.86 5.19 -14.87
C VAL A 58 2.90 5.40 -13.35
N TYR A 59 3.80 4.71 -12.67
CA TYR A 59 4.31 5.23 -11.40
C TYR A 59 5.52 6.11 -11.64
N HIS A 60 5.59 7.22 -10.91
CA HIS A 60 6.79 8.04 -10.80
C HIS A 60 7.64 7.52 -9.65
N VAL A 61 8.66 6.72 -9.96
CA VAL A 61 9.58 6.17 -8.98
C VAL A 61 10.74 7.14 -8.80
N PHE A 62 10.89 7.66 -7.59
CA PHE A 62 11.98 8.53 -7.19
C PHE A 62 13.13 7.68 -6.66
N SER A 63 14.36 8.06 -6.98
CA SER A 63 15.58 7.49 -6.40
C SER A 63 16.39 8.61 -5.77
N ILE A 64 16.63 8.51 -4.46
CA ILE A 64 17.37 9.48 -3.65
C ILE A 64 18.76 8.90 -3.34
N LEU A 65 19.80 9.54 -3.84
CA LEU A 65 21.20 9.15 -3.63
C LEU A 65 21.94 10.21 -2.82
N GLY A 66 22.78 9.75 -1.90
CA GLY A 66 23.61 10.59 -1.04
C GLY A 66 23.03 10.77 0.35
N THR A 67 23.78 11.47 1.22
CA THR A 67 23.42 11.68 2.62
C THR A 67 23.90 13.06 3.06
N PRO A 68 23.05 13.88 3.69
CA PRO A 68 23.47 15.16 4.28
C PRO A 68 24.58 14.96 5.34
N PRO A 69 25.52 15.91 5.49
CA PRO A 69 25.66 17.19 4.77
C PRO A 69 26.24 17.07 3.36
N GLY A 70 26.58 15.84 2.93
CA GLY A 70 27.01 15.58 1.57
C GLY A 70 25.94 15.89 0.53
N ALA A 71 26.34 15.86 -0.74
CA ALA A 71 25.41 16.09 -1.84
C ALA A 71 24.31 15.01 -1.85
N VAL A 72 23.05 15.46 -1.94
CA VAL A 72 21.88 14.61 -2.16
C VAL A 72 21.33 14.90 -3.55
N SER A 73 20.99 13.85 -4.28
CA SER A 73 20.37 13.95 -5.61
C SER A 73 19.08 13.13 -5.65
N ILE A 74 18.06 13.67 -6.31
CA ILE A 74 16.81 12.97 -6.59
C ILE A 74 16.69 12.83 -8.10
N SER A 75 16.42 11.61 -8.55
CA SER A 75 16.05 11.30 -9.93
C SER A 75 14.67 10.67 -9.96
N VAL A 76 13.96 10.81 -11.08
CA VAL A 76 12.61 10.27 -11.26
C VAL A 76 12.58 9.43 -12.53
N THR A 77 12.09 8.21 -12.42
CA THR A 77 11.85 7.30 -13.54
C THR A 77 10.38 6.97 -13.62
N ASN A 78 9.80 7.07 -14.82
CA ASN A 78 8.43 6.64 -15.06
C ASN A 78 8.43 5.14 -15.34
N VAL A 79 7.74 4.37 -14.50
CA VAL A 79 7.55 2.92 -14.67
C VAL A 79 6.14 2.69 -15.22
N PRO A 80 5.97 2.19 -16.45
CA PRO A 80 4.65 1.94 -17.02
C PRO A 80 3.83 0.89 -16.26
N LEU A 81 2.52 1.14 -16.13
CA LEU A 81 1.55 0.17 -15.63
C LEU A 81 1.21 -0.90 -16.69
N ASP A 82 0.57 -1.99 -16.29
CA ASP A 82 0.03 -3.00 -17.19
C ASP A 82 -1.27 -2.53 -17.83
N LEU A 83 -1.14 -1.70 -18.86
CA LEU A 83 -2.29 -1.13 -19.57
C LEU A 83 -3.10 -2.17 -20.36
N VAL A 84 -2.59 -3.40 -20.51
CA VAL A 84 -3.26 -4.46 -21.28
C VAL A 84 -4.10 -5.34 -20.36
N ASN A 85 -3.54 -5.80 -19.25
CA ASN A 85 -4.19 -6.77 -18.37
C ASN A 85 -4.94 -6.14 -17.21
N VAL A 86 -4.55 -4.93 -16.77
CA VAL A 86 -5.19 -4.28 -15.62
C VAL A 86 -5.72 -2.90 -15.98
N GLY A 87 -4.88 -2.04 -16.55
CA GLY A 87 -5.26 -0.70 -17.00
C GLY A 87 -4.42 0.41 -16.39
N SER A 88 -4.84 1.64 -16.63
CA SER A 88 -4.37 2.81 -15.90
C SER A 88 -4.97 2.85 -14.51
N LEU A 89 -4.27 3.45 -13.56
CA LEU A 89 -4.88 3.92 -12.32
C LEU A 89 -5.97 4.96 -12.65
N ASN A 90 -7.14 4.86 -12.03
CA ASN A 90 -8.28 5.77 -12.18
C ASN A 90 -8.83 6.15 -10.82
N THR A 91 -9.44 7.32 -10.72
CA THR A 91 -10.22 7.69 -9.52
C THR A 91 -11.29 6.63 -9.23
N PRO A 92 -11.27 6.01 -8.04
CA PRO A 92 -12.31 5.04 -7.66
C PRO A 92 -13.67 5.73 -7.50
N PRO A 93 -14.78 5.00 -7.72
CA PRO A 93 -16.10 5.48 -7.31
C PRO A 93 -16.23 5.43 -5.78
N GLY A 94 -17.17 6.19 -5.23
CA GLY A 94 -17.54 6.06 -3.82
C GLY A 94 -18.05 4.65 -3.50
N ALA A 95 -17.65 4.10 -2.37
CA ALA A 95 -17.94 2.72 -1.99
C ALA A 95 -19.34 2.57 -1.37
N ALA A 96 -20.07 1.54 -1.80
CA ALA A 96 -21.38 1.22 -1.23
C ALA A 96 -21.23 0.53 0.13
N GLN A 97 -22.18 0.78 1.04
CA GLN A 97 -22.21 0.20 2.38
C GLN A 97 -23.63 -0.21 2.77
N GLY A 98 -23.76 -1.22 3.63
CA GLY A 98 -25.03 -1.71 4.12
C GLY A 98 -25.88 -0.64 4.83
N GLY A 99 -27.19 -0.77 4.73
CA GLY A 99 -28.13 0.03 5.55
C GLY A 99 -28.34 1.49 5.14
N THR A 100 -27.69 1.97 4.07
CA THR A 100 -27.83 3.34 3.56
C THR A 100 -27.57 3.42 2.05
N SER A 101 -27.94 4.53 1.41
CA SER A 101 -27.52 4.87 0.04
C SER A 101 -26.36 5.86 0.00
N THR A 102 -25.91 6.35 1.16
CA THR A 102 -24.73 7.22 1.26
C THR A 102 -23.48 6.40 1.00
N LEU A 103 -22.69 6.83 0.02
CA LEU A 103 -21.43 6.18 -0.33
C LEU A 103 -20.29 6.66 0.57
N ILE A 104 -19.33 5.79 0.82
CA ILE A 104 -18.05 6.11 1.45
C ILE A 104 -17.16 6.81 0.41
N GLU A 105 -16.53 7.94 0.80
CA GLU A 105 -15.54 8.60 -0.04
C GLU A 105 -14.25 7.78 -0.06
N THR A 106 -13.89 7.25 -1.24
CA THR A 106 -12.67 6.47 -1.52
C THR A 106 -11.54 7.34 -2.12
N ASN A 107 -11.77 8.66 -2.18
CA ASN A 107 -10.88 9.71 -2.66
C ASN A 107 -10.44 9.54 -4.13
N ASP A 108 -9.14 9.53 -4.38
CA ASP A 108 -8.52 9.53 -5.70
C ASP A 108 -7.56 8.33 -5.82
N ASN A 109 -6.89 8.21 -6.97
CA ASN A 109 -6.01 7.11 -7.33
C ASN A 109 -4.59 7.19 -6.74
N ARG A 110 -4.39 7.95 -5.66
CA ARG A 110 -3.06 8.18 -5.11
C ARG A 110 -2.40 6.90 -4.61
N VAL A 111 -1.07 6.91 -4.66
CA VAL A 111 -0.24 5.99 -3.87
C VAL A 111 -0.51 6.22 -2.39
N LEU A 112 -0.63 5.11 -1.63
CA LEU A 112 -0.97 5.13 -0.21
C LEU A 112 0.14 4.54 0.67
N ASP A 113 0.85 3.54 0.17
CA ASP A 113 1.96 2.91 0.91
C ASP A 113 2.97 2.31 -0.09
N VAL A 114 4.23 2.32 0.31
CA VAL A 114 5.36 1.88 -0.52
C VAL A 114 6.35 1.15 0.38
N VAL A 115 6.78 -0.03 -0.02
CA VAL A 115 7.76 -0.83 0.73
C VAL A 115 8.86 -1.29 -0.20
N TYR A 116 10.11 -1.16 0.25
CA TYR A 116 11.28 -1.68 -0.44
C TYR A 116 11.82 -2.90 0.31
N ARG A 117 12.06 -3.98 -0.42
CA ARG A 117 12.74 -5.17 0.08
C ARG A 117 13.44 -5.91 -1.05
N ASP A 118 14.69 -6.25 -0.80
CA ASP A 118 15.51 -7.17 -1.61
C ASP A 118 15.47 -6.88 -3.11
N GLY A 119 15.74 -5.62 -3.47
CA GLY A 119 15.82 -5.15 -4.86
C GLY A 119 14.47 -4.82 -5.51
N HIS A 120 13.37 -4.93 -4.78
CA HIS A 120 12.03 -4.64 -5.28
C HIS A 120 11.35 -3.56 -4.44
N ILE A 121 10.49 -2.78 -5.10
CA ILE A 121 9.50 -1.94 -4.45
C ILE A 121 8.13 -2.56 -4.69
N TRP A 122 7.30 -2.65 -3.65
CA TRP A 122 5.86 -2.76 -3.80
C TRP A 122 5.20 -1.41 -3.56
N VAL A 123 4.21 -1.10 -4.38
CA VAL A 123 3.38 0.10 -4.29
C VAL A 123 1.95 -0.34 -4.14
N THR A 124 1.21 0.27 -3.21
CA THR A 124 -0.25 0.17 -3.16
C THR A 124 -0.89 1.53 -3.42
N ALA A 125 -2.00 1.52 -4.14
CA ALA A 125 -2.77 2.70 -4.48
C ALA A 125 -4.26 2.38 -4.45
N ASN A 126 -5.09 3.42 -4.32
CA ASN A 126 -6.50 3.30 -4.69
C ASN A 126 -6.60 3.20 -6.22
N ASP A 127 -7.56 2.41 -6.71
CA ASP A 127 -7.88 2.35 -8.14
C ASP A 127 -9.39 2.15 -8.37
N GLY A 128 -9.90 2.67 -9.48
CA GLY A 128 -11.19 2.30 -10.01
C GLY A 128 -11.04 1.15 -11.00
N CYS A 129 -11.59 -0.01 -10.68
CA CYS A 129 -11.51 -1.20 -11.53
C CYS A 129 -12.89 -1.73 -11.93
N LEU A 130 -12.91 -2.63 -12.93
CA LEU A 130 -14.13 -3.29 -13.40
C LEU A 130 -14.17 -4.73 -12.90
N ASP A 131 -15.28 -5.14 -12.30
CA ASP A 131 -15.51 -6.57 -12.05
C ASP A 131 -15.84 -7.34 -13.34
N ALA A 132 -15.97 -8.66 -13.23
CA ALA A 132 -16.32 -9.52 -14.37
C ALA A 132 -17.69 -9.20 -15.00
N SER A 133 -18.56 -8.45 -14.31
CA SER A 133 -19.85 -7.98 -14.79
C SER A 133 -19.80 -6.53 -15.31
N SER A 134 -18.61 -5.94 -15.43
CA SER A 134 -18.38 -4.55 -15.83
C SER A 134 -18.98 -3.51 -14.89
N ASN A 135 -19.15 -3.83 -13.60
CA ASN A 135 -19.43 -2.83 -12.58
C ASN A 135 -18.14 -2.08 -12.25
N PHE A 136 -18.23 -0.75 -12.19
CA PHE A 136 -17.11 0.09 -11.76
C PHE A 136 -17.09 0.15 -10.23
N LEU A 137 -16.00 -0.30 -9.63
CA LEU A 137 -15.83 -0.48 -8.19
C LEU A 137 -14.57 0.22 -7.72
N SER A 138 -14.51 0.51 -6.42
CA SER A 138 -13.25 0.85 -5.77
C SER A 138 -12.44 -0.41 -5.54
N CYS A 139 -11.16 -0.36 -5.89
CA CYS A 139 -10.22 -1.46 -5.82
C CYS A 139 -8.91 -0.98 -5.20
N VAL A 140 -8.10 -1.93 -4.74
CA VAL A 140 -6.72 -1.67 -4.28
C VAL A 140 -5.75 -2.17 -5.32
N ARG A 141 -4.93 -1.28 -5.88
CA ARG A 141 -3.85 -1.64 -6.81
C ARG A 141 -2.65 -2.14 -6.03
N LEU A 142 -2.02 -3.23 -6.47
CA LEU A 142 -0.70 -3.63 -5.99
C LEU A 142 0.24 -3.84 -7.17
N THR A 143 1.41 -3.20 -7.10
CA THR A 143 2.40 -3.22 -8.18
C THR A 143 3.80 -3.46 -7.62
N GLN A 144 4.49 -4.46 -8.13
CA GLN A 144 5.89 -4.73 -7.82
C GLN A 144 6.79 -4.19 -8.93
N ILE A 145 7.88 -3.54 -8.55
CA ILE A 145 8.84 -2.90 -9.44
C ILE A 145 10.24 -3.39 -9.07
N ASP A 146 10.97 -3.95 -10.03
CA ASP A 146 12.40 -4.22 -9.92
C ASP A 146 13.17 -2.90 -9.98
N THR A 147 14.01 -2.64 -8.96
CA THR A 147 14.67 -1.34 -8.84
C THR A 147 15.98 -1.22 -9.60
N ALA A 148 16.52 -2.33 -10.12
CA ALA A 148 17.72 -2.31 -10.95
C ALA A 148 17.38 -1.98 -12.42
N GLN A 149 16.28 -2.54 -12.91
CA GLN A 149 15.79 -2.37 -14.27
C GLN A 149 14.74 -1.26 -14.39
N MET A 150 14.13 -0.85 -13.26
CA MET A 150 12.99 0.07 -13.22
C MET A 150 11.84 -0.42 -14.10
N VAL A 151 11.56 -1.72 -14.01
CA VAL A 151 10.46 -2.37 -14.71
C VAL A 151 9.52 -3.02 -13.71
N ARG A 152 8.24 -3.00 -14.05
CA ARG A 152 7.22 -3.70 -13.30
C ARG A 152 7.39 -5.21 -13.45
N THR A 153 7.33 -5.93 -12.33
CA THR A 153 7.35 -7.41 -12.29
C THR A 153 5.97 -7.99 -11.97
N GLN A 154 5.14 -7.26 -11.23
CA GLN A 154 3.75 -7.61 -10.95
C GLN A 154 2.85 -6.39 -10.99
N ASP A 155 1.60 -6.61 -11.40
CA ASP A 155 0.52 -5.62 -11.41
C ASP A 155 -0.81 -6.33 -11.28
N LEU A 156 -1.59 -5.94 -10.28
CA LEU A 156 -2.93 -6.48 -10.09
C LEU A 156 -3.83 -5.45 -9.40
N ASP A 157 -5.13 -5.61 -9.63
CA ASP A 157 -6.16 -5.04 -8.77
C ASP A 157 -6.66 -6.11 -7.82
N LEU A 158 -6.76 -5.75 -6.55
CA LEU A 158 -7.53 -6.47 -5.57
C LEU A 158 -8.93 -5.87 -5.49
N GLY A 159 -9.90 -6.67 -5.90
CA GLY A 159 -11.32 -6.38 -5.78
C GLY A 159 -12.12 -7.67 -5.92
N GLU A 160 -13.40 -7.62 -5.58
CA GLU A 160 -14.33 -8.73 -5.76
C GLU A 160 -15.64 -8.24 -6.37
N ALA A 161 -16.40 -9.16 -6.99
CA ALA A 161 -17.65 -8.79 -7.64
C ALA A 161 -18.65 -8.20 -6.63
N GLY A 162 -19.00 -6.93 -6.82
CA GLY A 162 -19.92 -6.19 -5.95
C GLY A 162 -19.33 -5.65 -4.64
N GLY A 163 -18.06 -5.92 -4.35
CA GLY A 163 -17.34 -5.37 -3.18
C GLY A 163 -16.52 -4.14 -3.54
N ASN A 164 -16.35 -3.23 -2.57
CA ASN A 164 -15.53 -2.03 -2.73
C ASN A 164 -14.35 -2.07 -1.76
N PHE A 165 -13.14 -1.99 -2.30
CA PHE A 165 -11.89 -2.16 -1.58
C PHE A 165 -11.14 -0.83 -1.65
N TYR A 166 -10.65 -0.33 -0.52
CA TYR A 166 -10.06 1.02 -0.47
C TYR A 166 -9.11 1.20 0.70
N TYR A 167 -8.25 2.21 0.56
CA TYR A 167 -7.23 2.61 1.53
C TYR A 167 -6.32 1.45 1.96
N GLY A 168 -5.65 0.84 0.98
CA GLY A 168 -4.73 -0.28 1.23
C GLY A 168 -3.38 0.16 1.81
N ALA A 169 -2.84 -0.62 2.74
CA ALA A 169 -1.45 -0.57 3.21
C ALA A 169 -0.81 -1.95 3.09
N ILE A 170 0.51 -2.01 2.96
CA ILE A 170 1.24 -3.23 2.60
C ILE A 170 2.48 -3.42 3.45
N GLN A 171 2.87 -4.68 3.63
CA GLN A 171 4.16 -5.02 4.18
C GLN A 171 4.74 -6.25 3.48
N VAL A 172 6.04 -6.27 3.32
CA VAL A 172 6.76 -7.47 2.83
C VAL A 172 7.56 -8.07 3.98
N VAL A 173 7.39 -9.36 4.21
CA VAL A 173 8.04 -10.10 5.30
C VAL A 173 8.81 -11.29 4.73
N PRO A 174 9.94 -11.71 5.31
CA PRO A 174 10.61 -12.93 4.88
C PRO A 174 9.71 -14.15 5.08
N ASP A 175 9.66 -15.06 4.11
CA ASP A 175 9.00 -16.35 4.29
C ASP A 175 9.76 -17.16 5.36
N PRO A 176 9.09 -17.58 6.46
CA PRO A 176 9.75 -18.31 7.54
C PRO A 176 10.12 -19.75 7.16
N ASN A 177 9.57 -20.29 6.07
CA ASN A 177 9.75 -21.66 5.62
C ASN A 177 10.72 -21.78 4.42
N ILE A 178 10.79 -20.76 3.57
CA ILE A 178 11.59 -20.78 2.33
C ILE A 178 12.56 -19.61 2.32
N ALA A 179 13.83 -19.91 2.56
CA ALA A 179 14.87 -18.88 2.63
C ALA A 179 15.06 -18.17 1.28
N GLY A 180 15.11 -16.83 1.33
CA GLY A 180 15.33 -15.99 0.16
C GLY A 180 14.06 -15.70 -0.66
N THR A 181 12.88 -16.03 -0.13
CA THR A 181 11.60 -15.56 -0.64
C THR A 181 10.90 -14.67 0.37
N ASP A 182 10.05 -13.80 -0.14
CA ASP A 182 9.40 -12.73 0.60
C ASP A 182 7.88 -12.73 0.35
N ASP A 183 7.12 -12.73 1.43
CA ASP A 183 5.67 -12.74 1.39
C ASP A 183 5.10 -11.32 1.48
N LEU A 184 4.08 -11.03 0.67
CA LEU A 184 3.36 -9.75 0.69
C LEU A 184 2.11 -9.89 1.55
N ILE A 185 1.93 -8.98 2.49
CA ILE A 185 0.73 -8.82 3.31
C ILE A 185 0.10 -7.47 2.94
N ALA A 186 -1.22 -7.45 2.77
CA ALA A 186 -2.01 -6.25 2.51
C ALA A 186 -3.17 -6.16 3.50
N VAL A 187 -3.47 -4.95 3.98
CA VAL A 187 -4.65 -4.62 4.78
C VAL A 187 -5.39 -3.48 4.10
N PHE A 188 -6.71 -3.54 4.11
CA PHE A 188 -7.57 -2.58 3.44
C PHE A 188 -8.96 -2.59 4.08
N THR A 189 -9.76 -1.58 3.75
CA THR A 189 -11.17 -1.56 4.12
C THR A 189 -12.00 -2.16 2.99
N GLU A 190 -13.01 -2.96 3.33
CA GLU A 190 -14.04 -3.43 2.39
C GLU A 190 -15.43 -2.99 2.84
N SER A 191 -16.28 -2.62 1.88
CA SER A 191 -17.73 -2.53 2.07
C SER A 191 -18.51 -2.82 0.80
N ASN A 192 -19.76 -3.23 0.97
CA ASN A 192 -20.68 -3.51 -0.13
C ASN A 192 -22.13 -3.20 0.28
N PRO A 193 -23.14 -3.31 -0.62
CA PRO A 193 -24.52 -2.99 -0.27
C PRO A 193 -25.14 -3.81 0.89
N SER A 194 -24.52 -4.93 1.28
CA SER A 194 -24.96 -5.81 2.37
C SER A 194 -24.07 -5.71 3.63
N ASP A 195 -22.81 -5.32 3.48
CA ASP A 195 -21.83 -5.27 4.58
C ASP A 195 -21.39 -3.83 4.90
N PHE A 196 -21.02 -3.61 6.15
CA PHE A 196 -20.51 -2.33 6.62
C PHE A 196 -18.99 -2.26 6.45
N PRO A 197 -18.40 -1.04 6.40
CA PRO A 197 -16.95 -0.89 6.32
C PRO A 197 -16.21 -1.71 7.37
N SER A 198 -15.45 -2.70 6.90
CA SER A 198 -14.78 -3.73 7.69
C SER A 198 -13.29 -3.77 7.35
N VAL A 199 -12.45 -4.16 8.32
CA VAL A 199 -11.03 -4.38 8.08
C VAL A 199 -10.85 -5.77 7.50
N MET A 200 -10.18 -5.84 6.35
CA MET A 200 -9.83 -7.06 5.65
C MET A 200 -8.30 -7.15 5.51
N ALA A 201 -7.79 -8.36 5.44
CA ALA A 201 -6.40 -8.62 5.08
C ALA A 201 -6.32 -9.65 3.95
N SER A 202 -5.31 -9.53 3.11
CA SER A 202 -4.98 -10.51 2.08
C SER A 202 -3.46 -10.51 1.89
N GLY A 203 -2.98 -11.24 0.90
CA GLY A 203 -1.59 -11.25 0.53
C GLY A 203 -1.23 -12.47 -0.31
N ARG A 204 0.07 -12.67 -0.53
CA ARG A 204 0.61 -13.79 -1.30
C ARG A 204 1.91 -14.31 -0.69
N VAL A 205 2.09 -15.62 -0.79
CA VAL A 205 3.35 -16.31 -0.48
C VAL A 205 4.15 -16.44 -1.76
N GLU A 206 5.30 -15.79 -1.86
CA GLU A 206 6.05 -15.69 -3.12
C GLU A 206 6.45 -17.04 -3.68
N ALA A 207 6.87 -17.95 -2.82
CA ALA A 207 7.39 -19.25 -3.20
C ALA A 207 6.34 -20.21 -3.80
N VAL A 208 5.04 -19.93 -3.61
CA VAL A 208 3.95 -20.86 -3.95
C VAL A 208 2.91 -20.21 -4.84
N ASP A 209 2.52 -18.98 -4.55
CA ASP A 209 1.41 -18.32 -5.22
C ASP A 209 1.90 -17.72 -6.56
N PRO A 210 1.21 -17.97 -7.69
CA PRO A 210 1.59 -17.40 -8.99
C PRO A 210 1.71 -15.86 -8.95
N PRO A 211 2.60 -15.26 -9.75
CA PRO A 211 2.66 -13.81 -9.90
C PRO A 211 1.30 -13.22 -10.32
N ASN A 212 1.01 -11.98 -9.91
CA ASN A 212 -0.25 -11.28 -10.16
C ASN A 212 -1.48 -11.92 -9.51
N THR A 213 -1.29 -12.63 -8.40
CA THR A 213 -2.40 -13.21 -7.62
C THR A 213 -2.24 -12.92 -6.13
N LEU A 214 -3.36 -12.78 -5.43
CA LEU A 214 -3.45 -12.80 -3.97
C LEU A 214 -4.37 -13.94 -3.53
N ARG A 215 -4.20 -14.38 -2.30
CA ARG A 215 -5.13 -15.29 -1.64
C ARG A 215 -6.45 -14.59 -1.35
N ALA A 216 -7.50 -15.38 -1.13
CA ALA A 216 -8.80 -14.84 -0.73
C ALA A 216 -8.66 -13.95 0.52
N PRO A 217 -9.25 -12.75 0.53
CA PRO A 217 -9.27 -11.90 1.71
C PRO A 217 -9.85 -12.60 2.94
N VAL A 218 -9.35 -12.23 4.10
CA VAL A 218 -9.85 -12.67 5.42
C VAL A 218 -10.36 -11.46 6.20
N LEU A 219 -11.48 -11.65 6.89
CA LEU A 219 -12.05 -10.64 7.78
C LEU A 219 -11.21 -10.52 9.05
N ILE A 220 -10.74 -9.30 9.33
CA ILE A 220 -10.04 -8.95 10.56
C ILE A 220 -11.00 -8.39 11.60
N GLN A 221 -11.82 -7.42 11.20
CA GLN A 221 -12.77 -6.76 12.08
C GLN A 221 -14.03 -6.37 11.30
N PRO A 222 -15.22 -6.90 11.64
CA PRO A 222 -16.46 -6.48 11.02
C PRO A 222 -16.85 -5.06 11.45
N GLY A 223 -17.32 -4.28 10.48
CA GLY A 223 -18.12 -3.09 10.71
C GLY A 223 -19.49 -3.45 11.29
N LEU A 224 -20.07 -2.52 12.04
CA LEU A 224 -21.28 -2.78 12.84
C LEU A 224 -22.48 -1.89 12.48
N ALA A 225 -22.27 -0.85 11.70
CA ALA A 225 -23.30 0.11 11.29
C ALA A 225 -22.89 0.83 10.00
N PRO A 226 -23.83 1.46 9.27
CA PRO A 226 -23.46 2.41 8.23
C PRO A 226 -22.64 3.55 8.86
N TYR A 227 -21.59 3.97 8.18
CA TYR A 227 -20.80 5.13 8.57
C TYR A 227 -21.65 6.40 8.45
N ALA A 228 -21.66 7.19 9.53
CA ALA A 228 -22.43 8.42 9.63
C ALA A 228 -21.57 9.69 9.46
N GLY A 229 -20.25 9.54 9.35
CA GLY A 229 -19.32 10.66 9.19
C GLY A 229 -19.21 11.16 7.75
N ASN A 230 -18.49 12.28 7.60
CA ASN A 230 -18.35 12.96 6.30
C ASN A 230 -17.11 12.51 5.50
N ARG A 231 -16.03 12.10 6.18
CA ARG A 231 -14.78 11.68 5.54
C ARG A 231 -14.31 10.38 6.18
N TRP A 232 -14.18 9.33 5.38
CA TRP A 232 -13.52 8.10 5.78
C TRP A 232 -12.00 8.33 5.82
N GLY A 233 -11.31 7.80 6.82
CA GLY A 233 -9.87 8.04 6.97
C GLY A 233 -9.06 7.24 5.96
N ASP A 234 -7.89 7.78 5.62
CA ASP A 234 -6.96 7.17 4.66
C ASP A 234 -5.87 6.36 5.41
N TYR A 235 -6.18 5.79 6.59
CA TYR A 235 -5.19 5.40 7.62
C TYR A 235 -5.05 3.90 7.87
N SER A 236 -4.92 3.10 6.82
CA SER A 236 -4.41 1.73 6.99
C SER A 236 -2.90 1.73 7.21
N GLY A 237 -2.38 0.71 7.89
CA GLY A 237 -0.94 0.56 8.10
C GLY A 237 -0.54 -0.89 8.29
N ALA A 238 0.64 -1.26 7.80
CA ALA A 238 1.22 -2.57 8.00
C ALA A 238 2.70 -2.45 8.41
N GLY A 239 3.13 -3.28 9.35
CA GLY A 239 4.50 -3.26 9.86
C GLY A 239 4.95 -4.63 10.32
N ALA A 240 6.14 -5.05 9.91
CA ALA A 240 6.69 -6.36 10.26
C ALA A 240 6.88 -6.45 11.78
N ASP A 241 6.60 -7.62 12.37
CA ASP A 241 6.94 -7.84 13.77
C ASP A 241 8.47 -7.82 13.95
N PRO A 242 9.02 -6.98 14.84
CA PRO A 242 10.47 -6.86 15.00
C PRO A 242 11.07 -8.05 15.77
N SER A 243 10.25 -8.91 16.38
CA SER A 243 10.74 -10.05 17.15
C SER A 243 11.19 -11.18 16.22
N SER A 244 12.35 -11.77 16.52
CA SER A 244 12.82 -12.95 15.79
C SER A 244 11.90 -14.16 15.94
N ALA A 245 11.11 -14.22 17.01
CA ALA A 245 10.16 -15.30 17.26
C ALA A 245 8.92 -15.22 16.35
N LEU A 246 8.60 -14.05 15.81
CA LEU A 246 7.46 -13.80 14.92
C LEU A 246 7.93 -13.31 13.54
N SER A 247 9.13 -13.74 13.12
CA SER A 247 9.61 -13.51 11.76
C SER A 247 8.62 -14.08 10.74
N GLY A 248 8.33 -13.32 9.69
CA GLY A 248 7.29 -13.67 8.70
C GLY A 248 5.87 -13.23 9.09
N THR A 249 5.70 -12.45 10.15
CA THR A 249 4.40 -11.86 10.53
C THR A 249 4.41 -10.34 10.42
N ALA A 250 3.22 -9.75 10.28
CA ALA A 250 3.05 -8.30 10.29
C ALA A 250 1.89 -7.90 11.21
N TRP A 251 2.06 -6.79 11.92
CA TRP A 251 0.96 -6.04 12.52
C TRP A 251 0.28 -5.23 11.44
N VAL A 252 -1.04 -5.39 11.32
CA VAL A 252 -1.88 -4.61 10.42
C VAL A 252 -2.88 -3.78 11.22
N ALA A 253 -3.16 -2.58 10.73
CA ALA A 253 -4.13 -1.65 11.28
C ALA A 253 -5.06 -1.14 10.17
N GLY A 254 -6.35 -1.02 10.48
CA GLY A 254 -7.35 -0.49 9.55
C GLY A 254 -8.59 0.04 10.26
N GLU A 255 -9.37 0.85 9.54
CA GLU A 255 -10.62 1.44 10.02
C GLU A 255 -11.83 0.53 9.79
N TYR A 256 -12.74 0.48 10.76
CA TYR A 256 -14.06 -0.16 10.65
C TYR A 256 -15.14 0.73 11.27
N THR A 257 -16.41 0.47 10.95
CA THR A 257 -17.52 1.18 11.61
C THR A 257 -17.91 0.57 12.96
N THR A 258 -18.03 1.41 13.98
CA THR A 258 -18.57 1.05 15.29
C THR A 258 -20.11 1.11 15.29
N GLN A 259 -20.73 0.62 16.37
CA GLN A 259 -22.20 0.45 16.44
C GLN A 259 -22.99 1.77 16.37
N ASP A 260 -22.36 2.89 16.74
CA ASP A 260 -22.90 4.25 16.66
C ASP A 260 -22.71 4.91 15.29
N GLY A 261 -22.10 4.22 14.32
CA GLY A 261 -21.82 4.75 12.98
C GLY A 261 -20.57 5.63 12.91
N GLU A 262 -19.78 5.66 13.99
CA GLU A 262 -18.44 6.26 14.00
C GLU A 262 -17.39 5.25 13.48
N TRP A 263 -16.13 5.69 13.42
CA TRP A 263 -15.01 4.83 13.05
C TRP A 263 -14.24 4.35 14.30
N GLY A 264 -13.62 3.17 14.18
CA GLY A 264 -12.62 2.67 15.11
C GLY A 264 -11.46 2.02 14.37
N THR A 265 -10.35 1.80 15.07
CA THR A 265 -9.17 1.11 14.49
C THR A 265 -9.06 -0.30 15.06
N ALA A 266 -8.96 -1.29 14.19
CA ALA A 266 -8.56 -2.65 14.57
C ALA A 266 -7.06 -2.83 14.34
N ILE A 267 -6.36 -3.49 15.26
CA ILE A 267 -4.94 -3.82 15.14
C ILE A 267 -4.77 -5.30 15.47
N VAL A 268 -4.15 -6.06 14.57
CA VAL A 268 -3.91 -7.49 14.74
C VAL A 268 -2.59 -7.90 14.10
N ASN A 269 -1.95 -8.93 14.65
CA ASN A 269 -0.82 -9.58 14.01
C ASN A 269 -1.32 -10.69 13.07
N VAL A 270 -0.89 -10.68 11.81
CA VAL A 270 -1.26 -11.64 10.77
C VAL A 270 -0.04 -12.39 10.25
N ALA A 271 -0.28 -13.62 9.80
CA ALA A 271 0.73 -14.50 9.25
C ALA A 271 0.11 -15.43 8.20
N PHE A 272 0.89 -15.86 7.21
CA PHE A 272 0.50 -16.97 6.38
C PHE A 272 0.63 -18.27 7.17
N THR A 273 -0.47 -19.01 7.29
CA THR A 273 -0.43 -20.36 7.84
C THR A 273 -0.28 -21.35 6.68
N CYS A 274 0.83 -22.09 6.66
CA CYS A 274 1.02 -23.16 5.69
C CYS A 274 0.45 -24.47 6.27
N SER A 275 -0.45 -25.16 5.54
CA SER A 275 -0.92 -26.49 5.92
C SER A 275 -1.12 -27.39 4.68
N PRO A 276 -0.35 -28.49 4.49
CA PRO A 276 0.94 -28.85 5.09
C PRO A 276 2.11 -28.42 4.19
N CYS A 277 3.01 -27.58 4.70
CA CYS A 277 4.36 -27.51 4.15
C CYS A 277 5.04 -28.84 4.50
N PHE A 278 5.29 -29.70 3.50
CA PHE A 278 6.10 -30.91 3.65
C PHE A 278 7.59 -30.59 3.53
#